data_AF-A0A5B7IIK8-F1
#
_entry.id   AF-A0A5B7IIK8-F1
#
_cell.length_a   1.000
_cell.length_b   1.000
_cell.length_c   1.000
_cell.angle_alpha   90.00
_cell.angle_beta   90.00
_cell.angle_gamma   90.00
#
_symmetry.space_group_name_H-M   'P 1'
#
loop_
_entity.id
_entity.type
_entity.pdbx_description
1 polymer ?
#
loop_
_entity_poly.entity_id
_entity_poly.type
_entity_poly.pdbx_seq_one_letter_code
_entity_poly.pdbx_strand_id
1 'polypeptide(L)'
;MKKIIGFTPALLQVVMMGEVDMPVRQAGVIYLKNMVTQHWKDAEYEGGEPIPFHIHEQDRAMIRDAIVDAVVHAPDLVSLLCLYQLVKNFE
;
A
#
# COMPACT_ATOMS: atom_id res chain seq x y z
N MET A 1 -3.76 6.43 13.50
CA MET A 1 -3.13 5.22 12.95
C MET A 1 -1.75 5.07 13.56
N LYS A 2 -1.36 3.90 14.08
CA LYS A 2 -0.03 3.70 14.67
C LYS A 2 0.99 3.45 13.55
N LYS A 3 2.13 4.14 13.56
CA LYS A 3 3.23 3.89 12.63
C LYS A 3 3.94 2.61 13.04
N ILE A 4 3.69 1.53 12.29
CA ILE A 4 4.34 0.22 12.45
C ILE A 4 5.20 0.01 11.22
N ILE A 5 6.51 -0.08 11.41
CA ILE A 5 7.46 -0.33 10.32
C ILE A 5 7.22 -1.74 9.78
N GLY A 6 7.23 -1.89 8.45
CA GLY A 6 6.97 -3.15 7.76
C GLY A 6 5.49 -3.50 7.60
N PHE A 7 4.57 -2.69 8.14
CA PHE A 7 3.14 -2.98 8.02
C PHE A 7 2.65 -2.91 6.58
N THR A 8 3.08 -1.89 5.84
CA THR A 8 2.64 -1.68 4.45
C THR A 8 3.08 -2.83 3.52
N PRO A 9 4.36 -3.25 3.52
CA PRO A 9 4.78 -4.40 2.71
C PRO A 9 4.16 -5.72 3.20
N ALA A 10 3.97 -5.92 4.51
CA ALA A 10 3.28 -7.12 5.00
C ALA A 10 1.84 -7.20 4.50
N LEU A 11 1.14 -6.06 4.41
CA LEU A 11 -0.21 -6.02 3.84
C LEU A 11 -0.21 -6.39 2.36
N LEU A 12 0.75 -5.89 1.57
CA LEU A 12 0.91 -6.31 0.17
C LEU A 12 1.14 -7.82 0.07
N GLN A 13 1.97 -8.41 0.93
CA GLN A 13 2.20 -9.86 0.95
C GLN A 13 0.89 -10.63 1.19
N VAL A 14 0.08 -10.22 2.17
CA VAL A 14 -1.23 -10.85 2.45
C VAL A 14 -2.17 -10.77 1.24
N VAL A 15 -2.21 -9.62 0.53
CA VAL A 15 -3.00 -9.45 -0.69
C VAL A 15 -2.57 -10.43 -1.79
N MET A 16 -1.28 -10.74 -1.87
CA MET A 16 -0.72 -11.63 -2.89
C MET A 16 -0.74 -13.12 -2.51
N MET A 17 -1.10 -13.46 -1.26
CA MET A 17 -1.12 -14.85 -0.80
C MET A 17 -2.32 -15.63 -1.35
N GLY A 18 -2.06 -16.62 -2.20
CA GLY A 18 -3.08 -17.50 -2.80
C GLY A 18 -3.98 -18.22 -1.79
N GLU A 19 -3.44 -18.53 -0.62
CA GLU A 19 -4.09 -19.29 0.46
C GLU A 19 -5.04 -18.45 1.33
N VAL A 20 -4.96 -17.12 1.23
CA VAL A 20 -5.85 -16.21 1.95
C VAL A 20 -7.17 -16.07 1.20
N ASP A 21 -8.29 -16.15 1.92
CA ASP A 21 -9.62 -16.04 1.33
C ASP A 21 -9.80 -14.75 0.52
N MET A 22 -10.44 -14.88 -0.64
CA MET A 22 -10.64 -13.77 -1.58
C MET A 22 -11.25 -12.50 -0.94
N PRO A 23 -12.29 -12.57 -0.08
CA PRO A 23 -12.83 -11.36 0.56
C PRO A 23 -11.81 -10.64 1.44
N VAL A 24 -10.92 -11.37 2.11
CA VAL A 24 -9.87 -10.80 2.96
C VAL A 24 -8.84 -10.07 2.09
N ARG A 25 -8.42 -10.68 0.98
CA ARG A 25 -7.48 -10.06 0.03
C ARG A 25 -8.07 -8.80 -0.62
N GLN A 26 -9.36 -8.83 -0.99
CA GLN A 26 -10.05 -7.67 -1.53
C GLN A 26 -10.12 -6.52 -0.53
N ALA A 27 -10.48 -6.80 0.73
CA ALA A 27 -10.43 -5.78 1.78
C ALA A 27 -9.00 -5.23 1.98
N GLY A 28 -8.01 -6.13 1.97
CA GLY A 28 -6.60 -5.79 2.08
C GLY A 28 -6.11 -4.87 0.96
N VAL A 29 -6.44 -5.15 -0.30
CA VAL A 29 -5.97 -4.35 -1.44
C VAL A 29 -6.66 -2.98 -1.49
N ILE A 30 -7.93 -2.90 -1.08
CA ILE A 30 -8.64 -1.62 -0.95
C ILE A 30 -8.00 -0.77 0.16
N TYR A 31 -7.71 -1.39 1.31
CA TYR A 31 -7.04 -0.69 2.40
C TYR A 31 -5.64 -0.23 2.01
N LEU A 32 -4.85 -1.11 1.38
CA LEU A 32 -3.51 -0.79 0.87
C LEU A 32 -3.58 0.39 -0.10
N LYS A 33 -4.54 0.34 -1.03
CA LYS A 33 -4.76 1.41 -2.01
C LYS A 33 -5.03 2.75 -1.32
N ASN A 34 -5.98 2.77 -0.39
CA ASN A 34 -6.32 3.99 0.36
C ASN A 34 -5.15 4.51 1.18
N MET A 35 -4.42 3.61 1.85
CA MET A 35 -3.28 3.97 2.69
C MET A 35 -2.15 4.60 1.86
N VAL A 36 -1.81 4.02 0.72
CA VAL A 36 -0.81 4.59 -0.18
C VAL A 36 -1.30 5.91 -0.79
N THR A 37 -2.54 5.99 -1.29
CA THR A 37 -3.06 7.25 -1.84
C THR A 37 -3.03 8.40 -0.81
N GLN A 38 -3.35 8.12 0.45
CA GLN A 38 -3.47 9.16 1.49
C GLN A 38 -2.16 9.49 2.18
N HIS A 39 -1.21 8.56 2.25
CA HIS A 39 -0.07 8.65 3.18
C HIS A 39 1.29 8.38 2.52
N TRP A 40 1.37 8.36 1.18
CA TRP A 40 2.63 8.13 0.45
C TRP A 40 3.58 9.33 0.49
N LYS A 41 3.06 10.53 0.15
CA LYS A 41 3.82 11.78 0.20
C LYS A 41 3.83 12.31 1.63
N ASP A 42 4.94 12.91 2.01
CA ASP A 42 5.00 13.64 3.29
C ASP A 42 4.03 14.83 3.18
N ALA A 43 3.09 14.91 4.11
CA ALA A 43 2.14 16.02 4.11
C ALA A 43 2.88 17.30 4.56
N GLU A 44 2.67 18.39 3.83
CA GLU A 44 3.13 19.70 4.28
C GLU A 44 2.51 20.01 5.64
N TYR A 45 3.36 20.38 6.59
CA TYR A 45 2.98 20.59 7.96
C TYR A 45 3.30 22.03 8.34
N GLU A 46 2.27 22.81 8.67
CA GLU A 46 2.42 24.11 9.28
C GLU A 46 2.67 23.93 10.78
N GLY A 47 3.70 24.62 11.31
CA GLY A 47 4.10 24.50 12.70
C GLY A 47 2.97 24.82 13.67
N GLY A 48 2.56 23.84 14.48
CA GLY A 48 1.52 23.98 15.50
C GLY A 48 0.53 22.80 15.57
N GLU A 49 0.35 22.06 14.48
CA GLU A 49 -0.59 20.93 14.40
C GLU A 49 0.06 19.57 14.82
N PRO A 50 -0.67 18.44 14.87
CA PRO A 50 -0.04 17.13 14.94
C PRO A 50 0.63 16.75 13.61
N ILE A 51 1.84 16.18 13.66
CA ILE A 51 2.53 15.65 12.46
C ILE A 51 1.62 14.60 11.78
N PRO A 52 1.24 14.79 10.51
CA PRO A 52 0.39 13.84 9.82
C PRO A 52 1.05 12.47 9.68
N PHE A 53 0.23 11.42 9.74
CA PHE A 53 0.70 10.07 9.47
C PHE A 53 1.16 9.96 8.00
N HIS A 54 2.34 9.40 7.82
CA HIS A 54 2.93 9.06 6.52
C HIS A 54 3.58 7.68 6.62
N ILE A 55 3.57 6.95 5.51
CA ILE A 55 4.21 5.64 5.40
C ILE A 55 5.71 5.82 5.63
N HIS A 56 6.31 4.89 6.38
CA HIS A 56 7.74 4.94 6.66
C HIS A 56 8.55 4.85 5.35
N GLU A 57 9.67 5.59 5.26
CA GLU A 57 10.45 5.64 4.02
C GLU A 57 10.94 4.27 3.54
N GLN A 58 11.37 3.41 4.47
CA GLN A 58 11.73 2.02 4.19
C GLN A 58 10.57 1.23 3.58
N ASP A 59 9.37 1.35 4.15
CA ASP A 59 8.17 0.70 3.60
C ASP A 59 7.87 1.21 2.19
N ARG A 60 8.05 2.51 1.92
CA ARG A 60 7.88 3.08 0.58
C ARG A 60 8.87 2.48 -0.41
N ALA A 61 10.13 2.32 -0.03
CA ALA A 61 11.13 1.66 -0.87
C ALA A 61 10.72 0.23 -1.20
N MET A 62 10.38 -0.56 -0.17
CA MET A 62 9.94 -1.95 -0.35
C MET A 62 8.70 -2.09 -1.25
N ILE A 63 7.73 -1.18 -1.10
CA ILE A 63 6.54 -1.17 -1.96
C ILE A 63 6.89 -0.83 -3.41
N ARG A 64 7.76 0.16 -3.66
CA ARG A 64 8.20 0.49 -5.03
C ARG A 64 8.89 -0.69 -5.70
N ASP A 65 9.72 -1.42 -4.96
CA ASP A 65 10.46 -2.55 -5.50
C ASP A 65 9.53 -3.74 -5.81
N ALA A 66 8.48 -3.94 -5.01
CA ALA A 66 7.58 -5.08 -5.13
C ALA A 66 6.33 -4.85 -6.00
N ILE A 67 5.89 -3.59 -6.20
CA ILE A 67 4.57 -3.31 -6.79
C ILE A 67 4.45 -3.78 -8.24
N VAL A 68 5.52 -3.68 -9.02
CA VAL A 68 5.51 -4.05 -10.44
C VAL A 68 5.31 -5.56 -10.57
N ASP A 69 6.04 -6.34 -9.76
CA ASP A 69 5.90 -7.79 -9.71
C ASP A 69 4.52 -8.21 -9.20
N ALA A 70 3.99 -7.50 -8.19
CA ALA A 70 2.65 -7.75 -7.66
C ALA A 70 1.54 -7.49 -8.69
N VAL A 71 1.69 -6.49 -9.57
CA VAL A 71 0.74 -6.25 -10.68
C VAL A 71 0.78 -7.40 -11.68
N VAL A 72 1.97 -7.89 -12.03
CA VAL A 72 2.13 -9.00 -13.00
C VAL A 72 1.50 -10.30 -12.49
N HIS A 73 1.64 -10.58 -11.19
CA HIS A 73 1.22 -11.83 -10.57
C HIS A 73 -0.10 -11.72 -9.79
N ALA A 74 -0.86 -10.64 -9.98
CA ALA A 74 -2.08 -10.39 -9.21
C ALA A 74 -3.08 -11.55 -9.35
N PRO A 75 -3.60 -12.10 -8.24
CA PRO A 75 -4.42 -13.31 -8.27
C PRO A 75 -5.84 -13.10 -8.81
N ASP A 76 -6.31 -11.85 -8.86
CA ASP A 76 -7.64 -11.48 -9.33
C ASP A 76 -7.67 -10.08 -9.96
N LEU A 77 -8.71 -9.81 -10.77
CA LEU A 77 -8.85 -8.56 -11.52
C LEU A 77 -8.99 -7.32 -10.62
N VAL A 78 -9.62 -7.44 -9.44
CA VAL A 78 -9.77 -6.30 -8.52
C VAL A 78 -8.41 -5.92 -7.95
N SER A 79 -7.64 -6.93 -7.52
CA SER A 79 -6.27 -6.76 -7.05
C SER A 79 -5.38 -6.14 -8.14
N LEU A 80 -5.46 -6.62 -9.38
CA LEU A 80 -4.73 -6.05 -10.51
C LEU A 80 -5.04 -4.55 -10.72
N LEU A 81 -6.32 -4.19 -10.79
CA LEU A 81 -6.75 -2.80 -11.03
C LEU A 81 -6.33 -1.87 -9.89
N CYS A 82 -6.46 -2.32 -8.64
CA CYS A 82 -6.06 -1.53 -7.47
C CYS A 82 -4.54 -1.34 -7.41
N LEU A 83 -3.75 -2.39 -7.63
CA LEU A 83 -2.29 -2.31 -7.65
C LEU A 83 -1.79 -1.46 -8.83
N TYR A 84 -2.41 -1.57 -10.00
CA TYR A 84 -2.08 -0.73 -11.16
C TYR A 84 -2.32 0.77 -10.90
N GLN A 85 -3.38 1.12 -10.15
CA GLN A 85 -3.60 2.50 -9.71
C GLN A 85 -2.52 2.99 -8.74
N LEU A 86 -1.89 2.10 -7.97
CA LEU A 86 -0.79 2.47 -7.08
C LEU A 86 0.48 2.82 -7.84
N VAL A 87 0.80 2.07 -8.89
CA VAL A 87 1.95 2.38 -9.77
C VAL A 87 1.85 3.82 -10.30
N LYS A 88 0.64 4.26 -10.69
CA LYS A 88 0.40 5.64 -11.14
C LYS A 88 0.61 6.72 -10.08
N ASN A 89 0.54 6.37 -8.80
CA ASN A 89 0.81 7.32 -7.71
C ASN A 89 2.31 7.47 -7.40
N PHE A 90 3.16 6.68 -8.07
CA PHE A 90 4.62 6.68 -7.88
C PHE A 90 5.37 7.49 -8.94
N GLU A 91 4.69 7.90 -10.02
CA GLU A 91 5.13 8.95 -10.96
C GLU A 91 4.77 10.35 -10.42
#